data_AF-O76608-F1
#
_entry.id   AF-O76608-F1
#
_cell.length_a   1.000
_cell.length_b   1.000
_cell.length_c   1.000
_cell.angle_alpha   90.00
_cell.angle_beta   90.00
_cell.angle_gamma   90.00
#
_symmetry.space_group_name_H-M   'P 1'
#
loop_
_entity.id
_entity.type
_entity.pdbx_description
1 polymer ?
#
loop_
_entity_poly.entity_id
_entity_poly.type
_entity_poly.pdbx_seq_one_letter_code
_entity_poly.pdbx_strand_id
1 'polypeptide(L)'
;MQHSLILLLVFIFLASASKDPICTHGYKLVKNRCLKLFSEPSNYENAQRQCYQHGGPLVTIRSKEENLDVLALAGKGHNLWIGLYCFTVLDQNGSLSNCIWDDSLGTAEQYHAFESFAGSGSRETPCVTVNTTTGYWISTKYENGMYPFVCEMPTTIEDDCQNNYNGYCYIPHSEAKSFENAQKSCEEECGNLVSIHSANENLYLNILAYNFLPGEYIYIGGMVQDFGFSRWTDGSRWSYEKFDRILKRKNGECVVVAGDWEDVIPIDQWVTTPCNRIRQYFCKRPAGEKCLGGRPKEIGPLVSYTCNSTLLQTPGIIVSPQSQERQYCEYQMHTPGFYSILLTFTTFDLDPKSDELKVYDGDSEQNRLIGTFKGNNEISVTSSGSAMFVTYRSNGTGSGKGFEAKFQNYHYPNPLKKSNQ
;
A
#
# COMPACT_ATOMS: atom_id res chain seq x y z
N MET A 1 59.26 6.86 5.31
CA MET A 1 58.49 5.81 6.01
C MET A 1 57.39 6.46 6.84
N GLN A 2 56.20 6.73 6.28
CA GLN A 2 55.00 7.09 7.06
C GLN A 2 53.71 7.08 6.20
N HIS A 3 53.52 6.07 5.36
CA HIS A 3 52.33 5.94 4.48
C HIS A 3 51.55 4.63 4.65
N SER A 4 51.68 3.92 5.77
CA SER A 4 51.06 2.59 5.93
C SER A 4 50.00 2.45 7.03
N LEU A 5 49.51 3.54 7.64
CA LEU A 5 48.51 3.41 8.73
C LEU A 5 47.11 3.95 8.42
N ILE A 6 46.88 4.67 7.32
CA ILE A 6 45.58 5.31 7.05
C ILE A 6 44.64 4.42 6.21
N LEU A 7 45.14 3.38 5.53
CA LEU A 7 44.29 2.55 4.66
C LEU A 7 43.47 1.47 5.38
N LEU A 8 43.69 1.23 6.69
CA LEU A 8 43.03 0.13 7.41
C LEU A 8 41.69 0.51 8.07
N LEU A 9 41.30 1.80 8.05
CA LEU A 9 40.12 2.29 8.77
C LEU A 9 38.85 2.50 7.92
N VAL A 10 38.90 2.32 6.59
CA VAL A 10 37.74 2.63 5.70
C VAL A 10 36.88 1.40 5.35
N PHE A 11 37.27 0.19 5.76
CA PHE A 11 36.49 -1.03 5.49
C PHE A 11 35.84 -1.65 6.71
N ILE A 12 35.38 -0.83 7.67
CA ILE A 12 34.24 -1.26 8.48
C ILE A 12 33.00 -1.12 7.58
N PHE A 13 32.83 -2.09 6.69
CA PHE A 13 31.51 -2.44 6.20
C PHE A 13 30.68 -2.64 7.47
N LEU A 14 29.76 -1.72 7.74
CA LEU A 14 28.56 -2.02 8.48
C LEU A 14 27.91 -3.16 7.72
N ALA A 15 28.28 -4.39 8.06
CA ALA A 15 27.43 -5.54 7.87
C ALA A 15 26.19 -5.20 8.71
N SER A 16 25.25 -4.48 8.12
CA SER A 16 23.87 -4.50 8.57
C SER A 16 23.52 -5.98 8.55
N ALA A 17 23.54 -6.62 9.72
CA ALA A 17 23.12 -8.00 9.86
C ALA A 17 21.70 -8.04 9.27
N SER A 18 21.58 -8.64 8.08
CA SER A 18 20.28 -8.87 7.48
C SER A 18 19.56 -9.78 8.46
N LYS A 19 18.42 -9.33 9.00
CA LYS A 19 17.62 -10.14 9.91
C LYS A 19 17.21 -11.43 9.19
N ASP A 20 17.20 -12.53 9.93
CA ASP A 20 16.88 -13.83 9.36
C ASP A 20 15.42 -13.86 8.86
N PRO A 21 15.17 -14.42 7.67
CA PRO A 21 13.82 -14.56 7.13
C PRO A 21 13.03 -15.59 7.96
N ILE A 22 11.78 -15.28 8.24
CA ILE A 22 10.83 -16.16 8.92
C ILE A 22 9.57 -16.38 8.08
N CYS A 23 8.78 -17.37 8.49
CA CYS A 23 7.46 -17.64 7.95
C CYS A 23 6.38 -17.44 9.01
N THR A 24 5.22 -16.93 8.61
CA THR A 24 4.07 -16.68 9.48
C THR A 24 2.94 -17.66 9.15
N HIS A 25 1.84 -17.61 9.93
CA HIS A 25 0.61 -18.39 9.67
C HIS A 25 0.81 -19.91 9.52
N GLY A 26 1.81 -20.46 10.22
CA GLY A 26 2.13 -21.89 10.21
C GLY A 26 2.66 -22.40 8.87
N TYR A 27 3.25 -21.53 8.05
CA TYR A 27 4.08 -21.93 6.92
C TYR A 27 5.46 -22.35 7.40
N LYS A 28 6.07 -23.32 6.70
CA LYS A 28 7.42 -23.80 7.00
C LYS A 28 8.44 -23.04 6.16
N LEU A 29 9.50 -22.57 6.81
CA LEU A 29 10.65 -22.01 6.11
C LEU A 29 11.43 -23.15 5.45
N VAL A 30 11.40 -23.18 4.12
CA VAL A 30 12.20 -24.10 3.31
C VAL A 30 13.21 -23.25 2.56
N LYS A 31 14.45 -23.22 3.07
CA LYS A 31 15.50 -22.28 2.66
C LYS A 31 15.02 -20.83 2.83
N ASN A 32 14.66 -20.14 1.75
CA ASN A 32 14.20 -18.75 1.76
C ASN A 32 12.76 -18.60 1.22
N ARG A 33 11.95 -19.65 1.34
CA ARG A 33 10.56 -19.68 0.89
C ARG A 33 9.65 -20.18 2.00
N CYS A 34 8.46 -19.61 2.11
CA CYS A 34 7.46 -20.08 3.05
C CYS A 34 6.47 -20.98 2.32
N LEU A 35 6.49 -22.27 2.67
CA LEU A 35 5.67 -23.29 2.04
C LEU A 35 4.75 -23.97 3.07
N LYS A 36 3.51 -24.24 2.69
CA LYS A 36 2.55 -24.97 3.54
C LYS A 36 1.82 -26.04 2.73
N LEU A 37 1.93 -27.29 3.17
CA LEU A 37 1.20 -28.42 2.60
C LEU A 37 -0.20 -28.47 3.21
N PHE A 38 -1.20 -28.52 2.35
CA PHE A 38 -2.57 -28.88 2.67
C PHE A 38 -2.79 -30.32 2.21
N SER A 39 -2.82 -31.23 3.18
CA SER A 39 -2.87 -32.68 2.92
C SER A 39 -4.26 -33.18 2.52
N GLU A 40 -5.32 -32.45 2.87
CA GLU A 40 -6.68 -32.80 2.47
C GLU A 40 -6.86 -32.59 0.95
N PRO A 41 -7.19 -33.64 0.19
CA PRO A 41 -7.32 -33.50 -1.25
C PRO A 41 -8.44 -32.54 -1.65
N SER A 42 -8.16 -31.68 -2.62
CA SER A 42 -9.11 -30.72 -3.16
C SER A 42 -9.02 -30.65 -4.68
N ASN A 43 -10.07 -30.14 -5.32
CA ASN A 43 -9.98 -29.76 -6.74
C ASN A 43 -9.11 -28.50 -6.88
N TYR A 44 -8.59 -28.25 -8.08
CA TYR A 44 -7.65 -27.15 -8.33
C TYR A 44 -8.22 -25.78 -7.94
N GLU A 45 -9.47 -25.49 -8.30
CA GLU A 45 -10.10 -24.18 -8.05
C GLU A 45 -10.23 -23.91 -6.53
N ASN A 46 -10.66 -24.90 -5.77
CA ASN A 46 -10.75 -24.80 -4.32
C ASN A 46 -9.36 -24.74 -3.67
N ALA A 47 -8.37 -25.48 -4.18
CA ALA A 47 -6.99 -25.41 -3.71
C ALA A 47 -6.38 -24.00 -3.90
N GLN A 48 -6.57 -23.42 -5.09
CA GLN A 48 -6.14 -22.06 -5.41
C GLN A 48 -6.83 -21.04 -4.49
N ARG A 49 -8.16 -21.15 -4.32
CA ARG A 49 -8.93 -20.27 -3.42
C ARG A 49 -8.45 -20.36 -1.97
N GLN A 50 -8.13 -21.56 -1.48
CA GLN A 50 -7.60 -21.75 -0.13
C GLN A 50 -6.23 -21.10 0.03
N CYS A 51 -5.30 -21.27 -0.92
CA CYS A 51 -4.02 -20.57 -0.86
C CYS A 51 -4.22 -19.06 -0.81
N TYR A 52 -5.09 -18.53 -1.68
CA TYR A 52 -5.41 -17.11 -1.72
C TYR A 52 -5.96 -16.59 -0.40
N GLN A 53 -6.86 -17.32 0.26
CA GLN A 53 -7.37 -16.99 1.59
C GLN A 53 -6.29 -17.02 2.69
N HIS A 54 -5.18 -17.71 2.44
CA HIS A 54 -4.02 -17.76 3.32
C HIS A 54 -2.90 -16.79 2.92
N GLY A 55 -3.14 -15.86 1.99
CA GLY A 55 -2.23 -14.76 1.67
C GLY A 55 -1.26 -15.02 0.52
N GLY A 56 -1.43 -16.08 -0.26
CA GLY A 56 -0.52 -16.35 -1.37
C GLY A 56 -1.03 -17.36 -2.39
N PRO A 57 -0.27 -17.58 -3.48
CA PRO A 57 -0.66 -18.49 -4.55
C PRO A 57 -0.42 -19.96 -4.17
N LEU A 58 -0.89 -20.86 -5.03
CA LEU A 58 -0.33 -22.21 -5.13
C LEU A 58 1.18 -22.13 -5.44
N VAL A 59 1.94 -23.11 -4.96
CA VAL A 59 3.41 -23.07 -5.01
C VAL A 59 3.93 -22.95 -6.44
N THR A 60 4.89 -22.06 -6.62
CA THR A 60 5.64 -21.94 -7.87
C THR A 60 6.90 -22.79 -7.85
N ILE A 61 7.38 -23.24 -9.01
CA ILE A 61 8.61 -24.04 -9.07
C ILE A 61 9.45 -23.55 -10.25
N ARG A 62 10.50 -22.78 -9.94
CA ARG A 62 11.35 -22.08 -10.90
C ARG A 62 12.73 -22.69 -11.06
N SER A 63 13.04 -23.75 -10.31
CA SER A 63 14.31 -24.46 -10.38
C SER A 63 14.17 -25.93 -9.99
N LYS A 64 15.19 -26.72 -10.31
CA LYS A 64 15.26 -28.13 -9.91
C LYS A 64 15.31 -28.29 -8.39
N GLU A 65 16.01 -27.40 -7.73
CA GLU A 65 16.16 -27.38 -6.28
C GLU A 65 14.81 -27.13 -5.60
N GLU A 66 14.02 -26.20 -6.13
CA GLU A 66 12.66 -25.94 -5.64
C GLU A 66 11.72 -27.12 -5.87
N ASN A 67 11.84 -27.82 -6.99
CA ASN A 67 11.04 -29.02 -7.25
C ASN A 67 11.33 -30.10 -6.19
N LEU A 68 12.61 -30.30 -5.86
CA LEU A 68 13.02 -31.23 -4.79
C LEU A 68 12.55 -30.79 -3.41
N ASP A 69 12.57 -29.49 -3.11
CA ASP A 69 12.09 -28.93 -1.85
C ASP A 69 10.58 -29.18 -1.64
N VAL A 70 9.77 -28.99 -2.70
CA VAL A 70 8.33 -29.28 -2.68
C VAL A 70 8.06 -30.78 -2.51
N LEU A 71 8.80 -31.64 -3.21
CA LEU A 71 8.70 -33.10 -3.08
C LEU A 71 9.04 -33.58 -1.66
N ALA A 72 10.08 -33.00 -1.05
CA ALA A 72 10.48 -33.31 0.33
C ALA A 72 9.42 -32.88 1.36
N LEU A 73 8.70 -31.78 1.10
CA LEU A 73 7.61 -31.32 1.96
C LEU A 73 6.36 -32.22 1.87
N ALA A 74 6.00 -32.66 0.65
CA ALA A 74 4.72 -33.32 0.36
C ALA A 74 4.67 -34.81 0.76
N GLY A 75 5.81 -35.48 0.83
CA GLY A 75 5.86 -36.95 0.95
C GLY A 75 5.44 -37.65 -0.35
N LYS A 76 5.70 -38.98 -0.43
CA LYS A 76 5.51 -39.77 -1.67
C LYS A 76 4.11 -40.38 -1.78
N GLY A 77 3.75 -40.81 -2.98
CA GLY A 77 2.60 -41.70 -3.24
C GLY A 77 1.33 -41.00 -3.72
N HIS A 78 1.42 -39.74 -4.13
CA HIS A 78 0.27 -38.95 -4.62
C HIS A 78 0.72 -37.92 -5.65
N ASN A 79 -0.25 -37.28 -6.32
CA ASN A 79 0.01 -36.08 -7.11
C ASN A 79 -0.26 -34.86 -6.23
N LEU A 80 0.45 -33.76 -6.47
CA LEU A 80 0.30 -32.50 -5.76
C LEU A 80 -0.08 -31.38 -6.72
N TRP A 81 -1.11 -30.58 -6.42
CA TRP A 81 -1.35 -29.35 -7.18
C TRP A 81 -0.23 -28.34 -6.97
N ILE A 82 0.22 -27.74 -8.08
CA ILE A 82 1.15 -26.61 -8.10
C ILE A 82 0.50 -25.44 -8.84
N GLY A 83 1.02 -24.23 -8.61
CA GLY A 83 0.49 -23.00 -9.17
C GLY A 83 0.88 -22.78 -10.62
N LEU A 84 0.71 -23.78 -11.49
CA LEU A 84 1.03 -23.67 -12.92
C LEU A 84 -0.22 -23.96 -13.74
N TYR A 85 -0.55 -23.00 -14.61
CA TYR A 85 -1.69 -23.04 -15.51
C TYR A 85 -1.22 -22.95 -16.96
N CYS A 86 -1.53 -23.96 -17.79
CA CYS A 86 -1.19 -24.01 -19.20
C CYS A 86 -2.43 -23.84 -20.08
N PHE A 87 -2.63 -22.67 -20.71
CA PHE A 87 -3.74 -22.46 -21.67
C PHE A 87 -3.68 -23.47 -22.83
N THR A 88 -2.45 -23.75 -23.26
CA THR A 88 -2.10 -24.85 -24.15
C THR A 88 -0.76 -25.40 -23.65
N VAL A 89 -0.54 -26.70 -23.81
CA VAL A 89 0.69 -27.34 -23.32
C VAL A 89 1.92 -26.86 -24.10
N LEU A 90 1.72 -26.47 -25.36
CA LEU A 90 2.74 -25.91 -26.23
C LEU A 90 2.12 -24.82 -27.10
N ASP A 91 2.83 -23.72 -27.31
CA ASP A 91 2.50 -22.80 -28.40
C ASP A 91 2.84 -23.39 -29.79
N GLN A 92 2.60 -22.62 -30.85
CA GLN A 92 2.88 -23.05 -32.23
C GLN A 92 4.36 -23.39 -32.49
N ASN A 93 5.27 -22.89 -31.65
CA ASN A 93 6.71 -23.12 -31.73
C ASN A 93 7.20 -24.21 -30.77
N GLY A 94 6.31 -24.83 -29.99
CA GLY A 94 6.71 -25.77 -28.94
C GLY A 94 7.25 -25.09 -27.68
N SER A 95 6.94 -23.81 -27.42
CA SER A 95 7.31 -23.13 -26.19
C SER A 95 6.24 -23.23 -25.11
N LEU A 96 6.68 -23.08 -23.85
CA LEU A 96 5.85 -23.08 -22.64
C LEU A 96 5.42 -21.65 -22.24
N SER A 97 5.50 -20.68 -23.16
CA SER A 97 5.03 -19.31 -22.94
C SER A 97 3.56 -19.23 -22.50
N ASN A 98 2.74 -20.22 -22.88
CA ASN A 98 1.34 -20.34 -22.49
C ASN A 98 1.11 -20.98 -21.12
N CYS A 99 2.18 -21.41 -20.43
CA CYS A 99 2.14 -21.94 -19.07
C CYS A 99 2.56 -20.86 -18.08
N ILE A 100 1.58 -20.25 -17.42
CA ILE A 100 1.74 -19.12 -16.50
C ILE A 100 1.69 -19.57 -15.04
N TRP A 101 2.54 -18.98 -14.21
CA TRP A 101 2.50 -19.19 -12.77
C TRP A 101 1.33 -18.45 -12.13
N ASP A 102 0.79 -19.02 -11.06
CA ASP A 102 -0.35 -18.52 -10.29
C ASP A 102 -0.07 -17.16 -9.63
N ASP A 103 1.21 -16.85 -9.39
CA ASP A 103 1.65 -15.52 -8.93
C ASP A 103 1.72 -14.46 -10.04
N SER A 104 1.46 -14.84 -11.30
CA SER A 104 1.56 -14.00 -12.50
C SER A 104 2.96 -13.42 -12.77
N LEU A 105 4.02 -13.96 -12.16
CA LEU A 105 5.41 -13.51 -12.31
C LEU A 105 6.20 -14.44 -13.25
N GLY A 106 5.71 -14.58 -14.48
CA GLY A 106 6.41 -15.30 -15.57
C GLY A 106 5.81 -16.66 -15.94
N THR A 107 6.59 -17.45 -16.65
CA THR A 107 6.15 -18.71 -17.28
C THR A 107 7.06 -19.89 -16.91
N ALA A 108 6.68 -21.10 -17.33
CA ALA A 108 7.50 -22.32 -17.20
C ALA A 108 8.61 -22.44 -18.27
N GLU A 109 8.89 -21.39 -19.05
CA GLU A 109 9.90 -21.40 -20.12
C GLU A 109 11.33 -21.60 -19.57
N GLN A 110 11.63 -20.97 -18.43
CA GLN A 110 12.98 -21.02 -17.84
C GLN A 110 13.29 -22.35 -17.15
N TYR A 111 12.26 -23.00 -16.59
CA TYR A 111 12.39 -24.27 -15.92
C TYR A 111 11.05 -25.02 -15.93
N HIS A 112 11.11 -26.30 -16.27
CA HIS A 112 10.00 -27.22 -16.13
C HIS A 112 10.48 -28.65 -15.87
N ALA A 113 9.58 -29.50 -15.37
CA ALA A 113 9.85 -30.93 -15.15
C ALA A 113 8.76 -31.85 -15.72
N PHE A 114 8.10 -31.47 -16.82
CA PHE A 114 7.10 -32.31 -17.49
C PHE A 114 7.64 -33.70 -17.89
N GLU A 115 6.86 -34.75 -17.61
CA GLU A 115 7.20 -36.16 -17.92
C GLU A 115 7.28 -36.42 -19.44
N SER A 116 6.35 -35.85 -20.21
CA SER A 116 6.43 -35.80 -21.67
C SER A 116 5.58 -34.66 -22.23
N PHE A 117 6.11 -33.92 -23.21
CA PHE A 117 5.34 -32.87 -23.92
C PHE A 117 4.27 -33.47 -24.86
N ALA A 118 4.48 -34.70 -25.32
CA ALA A 118 3.74 -35.30 -26.43
C ALA A 118 2.32 -35.79 -26.06
N GLY A 119 1.95 -35.85 -24.78
CA GLY A 119 0.74 -36.53 -24.31
C GLY A 119 -0.49 -35.66 -24.03
N SER A 120 -0.38 -34.33 -23.99
CA SER A 120 -1.43 -33.47 -23.44
C SER A 120 -2.09 -32.57 -24.50
N GLY A 121 -2.21 -33.08 -25.73
CA GLY A 121 -2.85 -32.42 -26.88
C GLY A 121 -4.37 -32.21 -26.79
N SER A 122 -5.00 -32.32 -25.61
CA SER A 122 -6.37 -31.84 -25.44
C SER A 122 -6.34 -30.38 -25.02
N ARG A 123 -7.10 -29.52 -25.71
CA ARG A 123 -7.32 -28.09 -25.36
C ARG A 123 -8.04 -27.88 -24.02
N GLU A 124 -8.03 -28.87 -23.13
CA GLU A 124 -8.91 -29.00 -21.96
C GLU A 124 -8.17 -29.32 -20.64
N THR A 125 -6.82 -29.32 -20.65
CA THR A 125 -6.01 -29.65 -19.47
C THR A 125 -5.12 -28.48 -19.07
N PRO A 126 -5.58 -27.54 -18.22
CA PRO A 126 -4.72 -26.42 -17.91
C PRO A 126 -3.99 -26.55 -16.57
N CYS A 127 -4.45 -27.37 -15.64
CA CYS A 127 -3.87 -27.46 -14.31
C CYS A 127 -2.76 -28.52 -14.26
N VAL A 128 -1.65 -28.17 -13.62
CA VAL A 128 -0.48 -29.05 -13.52
C VAL A 128 -0.33 -29.60 -12.12
N THR A 129 0.03 -30.88 -12.05
CA THR A 129 0.41 -31.56 -10.81
C THR A 129 1.86 -32.01 -10.84
N VAL A 130 2.46 -32.21 -9.67
CA VAL A 130 3.74 -32.93 -9.53
C VAL A 130 3.43 -34.33 -9.01
N ASN A 131 3.87 -35.36 -9.72
CA ASN A 131 3.86 -36.72 -9.20
C ASN A 131 4.95 -36.85 -8.13
N THR A 132 4.57 -37.05 -6.87
CA THR A 132 5.53 -37.04 -5.76
C THR A 132 6.46 -38.24 -5.71
N THR A 133 6.18 -39.27 -6.52
CA THR A 133 7.01 -40.48 -6.63
C THR A 133 8.10 -40.32 -7.68
N THR A 134 7.75 -39.79 -8.86
CA THR A 134 8.69 -39.62 -9.98
C THR A 134 9.37 -38.25 -9.99
N GLY A 135 8.73 -37.24 -9.40
CA GLY A 135 9.16 -35.84 -9.43
C GLY A 135 8.80 -35.10 -10.72
N TYR A 136 8.15 -35.77 -11.68
CA TYR A 136 7.74 -35.16 -12.94
C TYR A 136 6.39 -34.44 -12.83
N TRP A 137 6.22 -33.44 -13.68
CA TRP A 137 4.99 -32.67 -13.80
C TRP A 137 4.06 -33.34 -14.81
N ILE A 138 2.79 -33.39 -14.47
CA ILE A 138 1.72 -34.00 -15.26
C ILE A 138 0.61 -32.97 -15.43
N SER A 139 0.26 -32.69 -16.69
CA SER A 139 -0.92 -31.91 -17.04
C SER A 139 -2.18 -32.76 -16.82
N THR A 140 -3.18 -32.22 -16.13
CA THR A 140 -4.39 -32.95 -15.72
C THR A 140 -5.66 -32.25 -16.16
N LYS A 141 -6.76 -33.01 -16.34
CA LYS A 141 -8.10 -32.46 -16.62
C LYS A 141 -8.74 -32.01 -15.32
N TYR A 142 -9.45 -30.87 -15.35
CA TYR A 142 -10.19 -30.31 -14.21
C TYR A 142 -11.13 -31.31 -13.53
N GLU A 143 -11.80 -32.13 -14.32
CA GLU A 143 -12.93 -32.94 -13.86
C GLU A 143 -12.54 -34.10 -12.93
N ASN A 144 -11.26 -34.49 -12.85
CA ASN A 144 -10.87 -35.76 -12.21
C ASN A 144 -9.70 -35.70 -11.21
N GLY A 145 -9.24 -34.51 -10.80
CA GLY A 145 -8.15 -34.39 -9.83
C GLY A 145 -8.62 -33.90 -8.46
N MET A 146 -8.64 -34.77 -7.45
CA MET A 146 -8.61 -34.35 -6.05
C MET A 146 -7.23 -34.67 -5.49
N TYR A 147 -6.46 -33.62 -5.21
CA TYR A 147 -5.06 -33.77 -4.79
C TYR A 147 -4.75 -32.84 -3.61
N PRO A 148 -3.82 -33.25 -2.72
CA PRO A 148 -3.19 -32.29 -1.82
C PRO A 148 -2.50 -31.19 -2.62
N PHE A 149 -2.20 -30.08 -1.95
CA PHE A 149 -1.63 -28.92 -2.61
C PHE A 149 -0.70 -28.16 -1.67
N VAL A 150 0.23 -27.39 -2.22
CA VAL A 150 1.14 -26.56 -1.44
C VAL A 150 0.87 -25.10 -1.78
N CYS A 151 0.71 -24.28 -0.75
CA CYS A 151 0.64 -22.83 -0.88
C CYS A 151 2.01 -22.22 -0.61
N GLU A 152 2.26 -21.08 -1.24
CA GLU A 152 3.47 -20.29 -1.07
C GLU A 152 3.13 -18.91 -0.52
N MET A 153 3.92 -18.45 0.46
CA MET A 153 3.90 -17.08 0.94
C MET A 153 5.31 -16.48 0.89
N PRO A 154 5.42 -15.14 0.76
CA PRO A 154 6.71 -14.49 0.92
C PRO A 154 7.23 -14.63 2.35
N THR A 155 8.55 -14.75 2.49
CA THR A 155 9.21 -14.63 3.79
C THR A 155 9.04 -13.22 4.34
N THR A 156 9.10 -13.10 5.66
CA THR A 156 9.12 -11.82 6.34
C THR A 156 10.20 -11.79 7.41
N ILE A 157 10.25 -10.75 8.22
CA ILE A 157 11.19 -10.56 9.32
C ILE A 157 10.41 -10.69 10.64
N GLU A 158 11.05 -11.24 11.68
CA GLU A 158 10.45 -11.32 13.02
C GLU A 158 10.02 -9.94 13.54
N ASP A 159 8.77 -9.85 13.99
CA ASP A 159 8.13 -8.65 14.50
C ASP A 159 6.98 -9.06 15.43
N ASP A 160 6.66 -8.23 16.42
CA ASP A 160 5.51 -8.39 17.33
C ASP A 160 4.17 -8.07 16.63
N CYS A 161 4.19 -7.95 15.29
CA CYS A 161 3.05 -7.60 14.46
C CYS A 161 2.19 -8.82 14.13
N GLN A 162 0.87 -8.69 14.33
CA GLN A 162 -0.10 -9.74 14.02
C GLN A 162 -0.16 -10.04 12.51
N ASN A 163 -0.20 -9.01 11.66
CA ASN A 163 -0.33 -9.18 10.21
C ASN A 163 1.00 -8.86 9.53
N ASN A 164 1.93 -9.81 9.63
CA ASN A 164 3.29 -9.67 9.16
C ASN A 164 3.48 -10.45 7.84
N TYR A 165 3.82 -9.72 6.77
CA TYR A 165 3.82 -10.21 5.39
C TYR A 165 4.89 -9.51 4.54
N ASN A 166 5.71 -10.28 3.82
CA ASN A 166 6.70 -9.78 2.85
C ASN A 166 7.66 -8.67 3.37
N GLY A 167 8.09 -8.76 4.63
CA GLY A 167 8.97 -7.78 5.25
C GLY A 167 8.26 -6.53 5.79
N TYR A 168 6.92 -6.53 5.83
CA TYR A 168 6.12 -5.43 6.34
C TYR A 168 5.08 -5.90 7.36
N CYS A 169 4.76 -5.00 8.29
CA CYS A 169 3.65 -5.12 9.20
C CYS A 169 2.47 -4.29 8.68
N TYR A 170 1.29 -4.92 8.57
CA TYR A 170 0.04 -4.29 8.16
C TYR A 170 -0.91 -4.12 9.36
N ILE A 171 -1.44 -2.93 9.55
CA ILE A 171 -2.20 -2.57 10.75
C ILE A 171 -3.57 -2.04 10.31
N PRO A 172 -4.65 -2.82 10.47
CA PRO A 172 -6.02 -2.36 10.23
C PRO A 172 -6.47 -1.40 11.33
N HIS A 173 -6.97 -0.22 10.96
CA HIS A 173 -7.54 0.78 11.88
C HIS A 173 -9.03 0.98 11.62
N SER A 174 -9.85 0.54 12.57
CA SER A 174 -11.32 0.56 12.46
C SER A 174 -11.95 1.92 12.80
N GLU A 175 -11.21 2.82 13.45
CA GLU A 175 -11.66 4.20 13.68
C GLU A 175 -11.58 4.99 12.37
N ALA A 176 -12.72 5.45 11.86
CA ALA A 176 -12.75 6.15 10.58
C ALA A 176 -12.15 7.56 10.69
N LYS A 177 -11.20 7.90 9.81
CA LYS A 177 -10.52 9.20 9.75
C LYS A 177 -10.50 9.75 8.33
N SER A 178 -10.33 11.07 8.17
CA SER A 178 -10.00 11.65 6.86
C SER A 178 -8.67 11.07 6.37
N PHE A 179 -8.42 11.10 5.06
CA PHE A 179 -7.20 10.53 4.48
C PHE A 179 -5.93 11.07 5.17
N GLU A 180 -5.90 12.37 5.45
CA GLU A 180 -4.78 13.05 6.08
C GLU A 180 -4.60 12.66 7.55
N ASN A 181 -5.69 12.62 8.32
CA ASN A 181 -5.62 12.20 9.72
C ASN A 181 -5.29 10.70 9.85
N ALA A 182 -5.73 9.89 8.88
CA ALA A 182 -5.35 8.48 8.79
C ALA A 182 -3.85 8.31 8.52
N GLN A 183 -3.30 9.07 7.56
CA GLN A 183 -1.86 9.09 7.29
C GLN A 183 -1.04 9.55 8.49
N LYS A 184 -1.45 10.61 9.18
CA LYS A 184 -0.81 11.03 10.44
C LYS A 184 -0.84 9.93 11.50
N SER A 185 -1.96 9.22 11.61
CA SER A 185 -2.07 8.08 12.54
C SER A 185 -1.09 6.95 12.17
N CYS A 186 -0.88 6.68 10.88
CA CYS A 186 0.11 5.69 10.45
C CYS A 186 1.55 6.14 10.73
N GLU A 187 1.85 7.43 10.62
CA GLU A 187 3.17 8.00 10.95
C GLU A 187 3.48 7.89 12.45
N GLU A 188 2.46 7.99 13.32
CA GLU A 188 2.60 7.74 14.75
C GLU A 188 2.98 6.28 15.06
N GLU A 189 2.67 5.36 14.14
CA GLU A 189 3.09 3.95 14.17
C GLU A 189 4.38 3.68 13.38
N CYS A 190 5.14 4.72 13.04
CA CYS A 190 6.36 4.63 12.24
C CYS A 190 6.13 4.00 10.84
N GLY A 191 4.93 4.22 10.28
CA GLY A 191 4.52 3.73 8.98
C GLY A 191 3.86 4.81 8.14
N ASN A 192 3.14 4.37 7.11
CA ASN A 192 2.31 5.20 6.23
C ASN A 192 1.01 4.45 5.94
N LEU A 193 0.02 5.13 5.36
CA LEU A 193 -1.07 4.42 4.68
C LEU A 193 -0.49 3.44 3.65
N VAL A 194 -1.15 2.30 3.48
CA VAL A 194 -0.58 1.18 2.71
C VAL A 194 -0.31 1.54 1.25
N SER A 195 0.92 1.32 0.80
CA SER A 195 1.28 1.17 -0.61
C SER A 195 1.15 -0.28 -1.07
N ILE A 196 0.71 -0.49 -2.32
CA ILE A 196 0.53 -1.83 -2.91
C ILE A 196 1.38 -1.97 -4.16
N HIS A 197 2.23 -3.01 -4.21
CA HIS A 197 3.22 -3.22 -5.26
C HIS A 197 3.07 -4.54 -6.02
N SER A 198 2.11 -5.39 -5.63
CA SER A 198 1.86 -6.66 -6.30
C SER A 198 0.42 -7.14 -6.15
N ALA A 199 0.01 -8.08 -7.00
CA ALA A 199 -1.28 -8.75 -6.91
C ALA A 199 -1.45 -9.53 -5.58
N ASN A 200 -0.39 -10.20 -5.12
CA ASN A 200 -0.42 -10.97 -3.87
C ASN A 200 -0.55 -10.07 -2.63
N GLU A 201 0.12 -8.91 -2.62
CA GLU A 201 -0.06 -7.92 -1.55
C GLU A 201 -1.48 -7.34 -1.55
N ASN A 202 -2.03 -7.02 -2.73
CA ASN A 202 -3.41 -6.56 -2.86
C ASN A 202 -4.41 -7.59 -2.31
N LEU A 203 -4.20 -8.87 -2.66
CA LEU A 203 -5.01 -9.98 -2.18
C LEU A 203 -4.89 -10.14 -0.65
N TYR A 204 -3.68 -10.02 -0.11
CA TYR A 204 -3.45 -10.09 1.34
C TYR A 204 -4.26 -9.01 2.09
N LEU A 205 -4.30 -7.78 1.57
CA LEU A 205 -5.13 -6.71 2.15
C LEU A 205 -6.62 -7.02 2.08
N ASN A 206 -7.11 -7.69 1.04
CA ASN A 206 -8.52 -8.09 0.97
C ASN A 206 -8.88 -9.09 2.08
N ILE A 207 -7.96 -9.99 2.43
CA ILE A 207 -8.15 -10.90 3.57
C ILE A 207 -8.18 -10.09 4.86
N LEU A 208 -7.28 -9.12 5.02
CA LEU A 208 -7.29 -8.25 6.18
C LEU A 208 -8.51 -7.31 6.22
N ALA A 209 -9.18 -7.07 5.08
CA ALA A 209 -10.36 -6.21 5.01
C ALA A 209 -11.56 -6.81 5.76
N TYR A 210 -11.58 -8.13 6.02
CA TYR A 210 -12.56 -8.75 6.91
C TYR A 210 -12.48 -8.28 8.37
N ASN A 211 -11.40 -7.60 8.77
CA ASN A 211 -11.33 -6.94 10.08
C ASN A 211 -12.17 -5.65 10.16
N PHE A 212 -12.72 -5.19 9.03
CA PHE A 212 -13.52 -3.97 8.93
C PHE A 212 -15.01 -4.26 8.81
N LEU A 213 -15.80 -3.19 8.83
CA LEU A 213 -17.23 -3.32 8.60
C LEU A 213 -17.49 -3.70 7.13
N PRO A 214 -18.39 -4.67 6.86
CA PRO A 214 -18.82 -4.98 5.51
C PRO A 214 -19.41 -3.75 4.80
N GLY A 215 -19.23 -3.65 3.48
CA GLY A 215 -19.76 -2.55 2.68
C GLY A 215 -19.06 -1.20 2.86
N GLU A 216 -17.94 -1.13 3.59
CA GLU A 216 -17.16 0.11 3.72
C GLU A 216 -16.03 0.20 2.68
N TYR A 217 -15.63 1.42 2.34
CA TYR A 217 -14.40 1.66 1.60
C TYR A 217 -13.26 1.91 2.59
N ILE A 218 -12.08 1.39 2.29
CA ILE A 218 -10.93 1.47 3.20
C ILE A 218 -9.81 2.28 2.53
N TYR A 219 -9.28 3.29 3.22
CA TYR A 219 -8.15 4.04 2.70
C TYR A 219 -6.89 3.19 2.62
N ILE A 220 -6.27 3.28 1.45
CA ILE A 220 -4.87 2.94 1.20
C ILE A 220 -4.10 4.23 0.92
N GLY A 221 -2.78 4.19 0.83
CA GLY A 221 -1.94 5.38 0.68
C GLY A 221 -1.95 6.00 -0.71
N GLY A 222 -2.90 5.67 -1.57
CA GLY A 222 -2.92 6.14 -2.94
C GLY A 222 -3.64 7.48 -3.07
N MET A 223 -3.13 8.36 -3.94
CA MET A 223 -3.86 9.53 -4.41
C MET A 223 -3.67 9.71 -5.91
N VAL A 224 -4.71 10.22 -6.59
CA VAL A 224 -4.64 10.62 -8.01
C VAL A 224 -4.36 12.11 -8.06
N GLN A 225 -3.21 12.49 -8.56
CA GLN A 225 -2.82 13.88 -8.79
C GLN A 225 -3.47 14.45 -10.07
N ASP A 226 -3.23 15.72 -10.31
CA ASP A 226 -3.56 16.36 -11.58
C ASP A 226 -2.89 15.64 -12.76
N PHE A 227 -3.55 15.66 -13.91
CA PHE A 227 -3.20 14.91 -15.12
C PHE A 227 -3.30 13.38 -15.00
N GLY A 228 -3.89 12.86 -13.92
CA GLY A 228 -4.19 11.43 -13.77
C GLY A 228 -3.00 10.58 -13.33
N PHE A 229 -1.90 11.20 -12.90
CA PHE A 229 -0.77 10.50 -12.29
C PHE A 229 -1.10 10.08 -10.86
N SER A 230 -0.79 8.85 -10.50
CA SER A 230 -1.01 8.34 -9.15
C SER A 230 0.28 8.25 -8.36
N ARG A 231 0.19 8.44 -7.04
CA ARG A 231 1.33 8.35 -6.11
C ARG A 231 0.93 7.70 -4.80
N TRP A 232 1.91 7.09 -4.14
CA TRP A 232 1.78 6.55 -2.79
C TRP A 232 2.19 7.57 -1.73
N THR A 233 1.57 7.47 -0.55
CA THR A 233 1.88 8.35 0.56
C THR A 233 3.25 8.09 1.18
N ASP A 234 3.73 6.86 1.06
CA ASP A 234 5.05 6.43 1.54
C ASP A 234 6.20 6.75 0.56
N GLY A 235 5.88 7.33 -0.61
CA GLY A 235 6.88 7.69 -1.61
C GLY A 235 7.34 6.60 -2.56
N SER A 236 6.92 5.37 -2.33
CA SER A 236 7.29 4.23 -3.15
C SER A 236 6.82 4.41 -4.60
N ARG A 237 7.45 3.66 -5.52
CA ARG A 237 7.09 3.72 -6.93
C ARG A 237 5.67 3.17 -7.14
N TRP A 238 4.84 3.89 -7.91
CA TRP A 238 3.57 3.37 -8.44
C TRP A 238 3.85 2.27 -9.49
N SER A 239 4.06 1.04 -9.03
CA SER A 239 4.46 -0.11 -9.85
C SER A 239 3.34 -1.09 -10.16
N TYR A 240 2.21 -0.95 -9.47
CA TYR A 240 1.07 -1.84 -9.57
C TYR A 240 -0.21 -1.03 -9.39
N GLU A 241 -1.26 -1.37 -10.14
CA GLU A 241 -2.57 -0.78 -9.97
C GLU A 241 -3.70 -1.77 -10.25
N LYS A 242 -4.81 -1.60 -9.55
CA LYS A 242 -6.02 -2.40 -9.76
C LYS A 242 -7.30 -1.57 -9.69
N PHE A 243 -7.30 -0.40 -10.32
CA PHE A 243 -8.50 0.42 -10.42
C PHE A 243 -9.64 -0.31 -11.14
N ASP A 244 -10.87 -0.09 -10.66
CA ASP A 244 -12.08 -0.46 -11.37
C ASP A 244 -12.07 0.18 -12.78
N ARG A 245 -12.35 -0.62 -13.80
CA ARG A 245 -12.24 -0.20 -15.22
C ARG A 245 -13.46 0.59 -15.70
N ILE A 246 -14.58 0.49 -14.99
CA ILE A 246 -15.85 1.15 -15.28
C ILE A 246 -15.89 2.52 -14.60
N LEU A 247 -15.42 2.59 -13.36
CA LEU A 247 -15.42 3.81 -12.57
C LEU A 247 -14.23 4.72 -12.97
N LYS A 248 -14.54 5.94 -13.41
CA LYS A 248 -13.51 6.90 -13.83
C LYS A 248 -12.70 7.37 -12.62
N ARG A 249 -11.37 7.25 -12.72
CA ARG A 249 -10.42 7.92 -11.82
C ARG A 249 -10.60 9.42 -11.89
N LYS A 250 -10.71 10.08 -10.73
CA LYS A 250 -10.85 11.54 -10.63
C LYS A 250 -9.59 12.16 -10.07
N ASN A 251 -9.14 13.26 -10.69
CA ASN A 251 -7.98 14.03 -10.21
C ASN A 251 -8.28 14.68 -8.86
N GLY A 252 -7.29 14.70 -7.98
CA GLY A 252 -7.40 15.26 -6.63
C GLY A 252 -8.17 14.39 -5.64
N GLU A 253 -8.49 13.14 -6.00
CA GLU A 253 -9.15 12.17 -5.12
C GLU A 253 -8.17 11.14 -4.56
N CYS A 254 -8.55 10.57 -3.42
CA CYS A 254 -7.81 9.56 -2.69
C CYS A 254 -8.29 8.16 -3.09
N VAL A 255 -7.40 7.18 -2.98
CA VAL A 255 -7.66 5.81 -3.42
C VAL A 255 -8.12 4.97 -2.24
N VAL A 256 -9.17 4.19 -2.47
CA VAL A 256 -9.70 3.23 -1.50
C VAL A 256 -9.81 1.86 -2.15
N VAL A 257 -9.68 0.82 -1.33
CA VAL A 257 -10.12 -0.53 -1.69
C VAL A 257 -11.58 -0.71 -1.25
N ALA A 258 -12.36 -1.46 -2.02
CA ALA A 258 -13.65 -1.91 -1.55
C ALA A 258 -13.45 -2.95 -0.45
N GLY A 259 -14.13 -2.80 0.69
CA GLY A 259 -14.30 -3.90 1.64
C GLY A 259 -15.24 -4.97 1.06
N ASP A 260 -15.91 -5.72 1.94
CA ASP A 260 -16.90 -6.71 1.55
C ASP A 260 -18.19 -6.05 1.02
N TRP A 261 -18.16 -5.58 -0.23
CA TRP A 261 -19.34 -5.13 -0.97
C TRP A 261 -19.88 -6.32 -1.75
N GLU A 262 -20.74 -7.12 -1.12
CA GLU A 262 -21.53 -8.11 -1.87
C GLU A 262 -22.17 -7.42 -3.09
N ASP A 263 -21.80 -7.88 -4.28
CA ASP A 263 -22.41 -7.59 -5.59
C ASP A 263 -22.17 -6.23 -6.30
N VAL A 264 -21.37 -5.29 -5.78
CA VAL A 264 -21.19 -3.97 -6.45
C VAL A 264 -19.81 -3.76 -7.05
N ILE A 265 -18.74 -4.03 -6.29
CA ILE A 265 -17.35 -3.87 -6.73
C ILE A 265 -16.59 -5.10 -6.25
N PRO A 266 -15.81 -5.77 -7.13
CA PRO A 266 -14.95 -6.85 -6.68
C PRO A 266 -14.01 -6.36 -5.56
N ILE A 267 -13.94 -7.10 -4.45
CA ILE A 267 -13.18 -6.75 -3.23
C ILE A 267 -11.71 -6.39 -3.53
N ASP A 268 -11.18 -6.88 -4.65
CA ASP A 268 -9.81 -6.68 -5.08
C ASP A 268 -9.55 -5.46 -5.96
N GLN A 269 -10.55 -4.59 -6.19
CA GLN A 269 -10.47 -3.39 -7.02
C GLN A 269 -10.40 -2.09 -6.22
N TRP A 270 -9.79 -1.09 -6.85
CA TRP A 270 -9.60 0.24 -6.28
C TRP A 270 -10.53 1.25 -6.92
N VAL A 271 -11.02 2.19 -6.13
CA VAL A 271 -11.79 3.33 -6.63
C VAL A 271 -11.27 4.62 -6.03
N THR A 272 -11.64 5.76 -6.62
CA THR A 272 -11.31 7.07 -6.08
C THR A 272 -12.47 7.63 -5.26
N THR A 273 -12.15 8.38 -4.21
CA THR A 273 -13.11 9.06 -3.33
C THR A 273 -12.56 10.43 -2.91
N PRO A 274 -13.41 11.43 -2.63
CA PRO A 274 -12.96 12.69 -2.02
C PRO A 274 -12.19 12.43 -0.71
N CYS A 275 -10.98 12.99 -0.60
CA CYS A 275 -10.05 12.76 0.52
C CYS A 275 -10.55 13.23 1.89
N ASN A 276 -11.54 14.13 1.90
CA ASN A 276 -12.15 14.66 3.12
C ASN A 276 -13.19 13.72 3.74
N ARG A 277 -13.53 12.60 3.07
CA ARG A 277 -14.39 11.57 3.65
C ARG A 277 -13.66 10.87 4.78
N ILE A 278 -14.39 10.55 5.85
CA ILE A 278 -13.87 9.67 6.91
C ILE A 278 -14.04 8.21 6.48
N ARG A 279 -12.99 7.40 6.63
CA ARG A 279 -12.98 5.96 6.32
C ARG A 279 -12.05 5.21 7.26
N GLN A 280 -12.32 3.92 7.44
CA GLN A 280 -11.35 2.98 8.03
C GLN A 280 -10.12 2.90 7.11
N TYR A 281 -8.97 2.48 7.63
CA TYR A 281 -7.73 2.56 6.87
C TYR A 281 -6.74 1.48 7.28
N PHE A 282 -5.81 1.19 6.37
CA PHE A 282 -4.66 0.35 6.69
C PHE A 282 -3.39 1.18 6.81
N CYS A 283 -2.57 0.88 7.81
CA CYS A 283 -1.18 1.33 7.88
C CYS A 283 -0.21 0.20 7.48
N LYS A 284 0.95 0.56 6.93
CA LYS A 284 2.07 -0.32 6.59
C LYS A 284 3.37 0.27 7.15
N ARG A 285 4.14 -0.55 7.84
CA ARG A 285 5.49 -0.22 8.33
C ARG A 285 6.48 -1.36 8.04
N PRO A 286 7.79 -1.10 7.96
CA PRO A 286 8.80 -2.16 7.88
C PRO A 286 8.69 -3.13 9.07
N ALA A 287 8.85 -4.43 8.79
CA ALA A 287 8.84 -5.47 9.83
C ALA A 287 10.14 -5.49 10.62
N GLY A 288 10.00 -5.76 11.92
CA GLY A 288 11.10 -5.91 12.88
C GLY A 288 11.72 -4.59 13.33
N GLU A 289 11.26 -3.44 12.85
CA GLU A 289 11.62 -2.13 13.38
C GLU A 289 10.70 -1.79 14.55
N LYS A 290 11.25 -1.57 15.74
CA LYS A 290 10.46 -1.12 16.88
C LYS A 290 10.20 0.38 16.73
N CYS A 291 8.93 0.77 16.79
CA CYS A 291 8.58 2.18 16.79
C CYS A 291 8.99 2.80 18.13
N LEU A 292 10.15 3.46 18.15
CA LEU A 292 10.64 4.21 19.30
C LEU A 292 9.93 5.56 19.31
N GLY A 293 8.63 5.54 19.65
CA GLY A 293 7.69 6.66 19.55
C GLY A 293 8.32 8.03 19.77
N GLY A 294 8.23 8.87 18.74
CA GLY A 294 8.75 10.22 18.76
C GLY A 294 8.82 10.79 17.36
N ARG A 295 7.78 11.54 16.95
CA ARG A 295 7.88 12.47 15.82
C ARG A 295 9.20 13.25 15.98
N PRO A 296 9.99 13.50 14.92
CA PRO A 296 11.07 14.47 15.01
C PRO A 296 10.49 15.73 15.64
N LYS A 297 10.93 16.05 16.87
CA LYS A 297 10.49 17.28 17.53
C LYS A 297 10.86 18.40 16.59
N GLU A 298 9.85 19.15 16.21
CA GLU A 298 9.93 20.16 15.18
C GLU A 298 11.06 21.14 15.51
N ILE A 299 12.02 21.27 14.59
CA ILE A 299 13.21 22.08 14.80
C ILE A 299 12.84 23.53 14.48
N GLY A 300 12.51 24.30 15.52
CA GLY A 300 12.47 25.77 15.49
C GLY A 300 11.10 26.40 15.76
N PRO A 301 11.06 27.63 16.33
CA PRO A 301 9.81 28.35 16.56
C PRO A 301 9.15 28.69 15.22
N LEU A 302 7.89 28.28 15.07
CA LEU A 302 7.06 28.59 13.90
C LEU A 302 6.74 30.08 13.87
N VAL A 303 6.84 30.71 12.69
CA VAL A 303 6.41 32.10 12.50
C VAL A 303 4.89 32.13 12.43
N SER A 304 4.25 32.94 13.28
CA SER A 304 2.79 33.14 13.28
C SER A 304 2.42 34.35 12.42
N TYR A 305 1.51 34.15 11.48
CA TYR A 305 1.06 35.13 10.50
C TYR A 305 -0.42 35.46 10.74
N THR A 306 -0.73 36.75 10.70
CA THR A 306 -2.09 37.27 10.86
C THR A 306 -2.75 37.54 9.50
N CYS A 307 -4.04 37.90 9.53
CA CYS A 307 -4.85 38.28 8.37
C CYS A 307 -4.10 39.17 7.36
N ASN A 308 -4.25 38.89 6.06
CA ASN A 308 -3.67 39.63 4.92
C ASN A 308 -2.13 39.64 4.88
N SER A 309 -1.49 38.64 5.48
CA SER A 309 -0.06 38.40 5.28
C SER A 309 0.15 37.79 3.89
N THR A 310 0.97 38.46 3.06
CA THR A 310 1.26 38.01 1.70
C THR A 310 2.50 37.11 1.67
N LEU A 311 2.45 36.06 0.83
CA LEU A 311 3.57 35.15 0.52
C LEU A 311 4.24 34.48 1.75
N LEU A 312 3.49 33.63 2.44
CA LEU A 312 3.94 32.86 3.60
C LEU A 312 4.85 31.69 3.19
N GLN A 313 5.94 31.46 3.92
CA GLN A 313 6.84 30.32 3.70
C GLN A 313 6.70 29.27 4.81
N THR A 314 6.75 28.00 4.43
CA THR A 314 6.74 26.87 5.38
C THR A 314 8.06 26.74 6.18
N PRO A 315 8.02 26.22 7.41
CA PRO A 315 6.82 25.98 8.22
C PRO A 315 6.37 27.26 8.95
N GLY A 316 5.07 27.40 9.20
CA GLY A 316 4.50 28.53 9.91
C GLY A 316 3.11 28.26 10.50
N ILE A 317 2.54 29.26 11.14
CA ILE A 317 1.19 29.25 11.72
C ILE A 317 0.40 30.41 11.11
N ILE A 318 -0.86 30.19 10.78
CA ILE A 318 -1.83 31.24 10.48
C ILE A 318 -2.89 31.27 11.59
N VAL A 319 -3.27 32.47 12.01
CA VAL A 319 -4.31 32.67 13.02
C VAL A 319 -5.40 33.57 12.48
N SER A 320 -6.65 33.25 12.77
CA SER A 320 -7.75 34.19 12.54
C SER A 320 -7.53 35.47 13.36
N PRO A 321 -7.90 36.64 12.83
CA PRO A 321 -7.86 37.88 13.59
C PRO A 321 -8.79 37.85 14.81
N GLN A 322 -8.39 38.52 15.89
CA GLN A 322 -9.13 38.55 17.16
C GLN A 322 -10.24 39.61 17.22
N SER A 323 -10.39 40.44 16.18
CA SER A 323 -11.34 41.56 16.16
C SER A 323 -12.75 41.09 15.77
N GLN A 324 -13.78 41.70 16.39
CA GLN A 324 -15.20 41.37 16.19
C GLN A 324 -15.84 42.08 14.97
N GLU A 325 -15.04 42.62 14.05
CA GLU A 325 -15.57 43.29 12.86
C GLU A 325 -15.71 42.34 11.67
N ARG A 326 -16.52 42.73 10.67
CA ARG A 326 -16.61 42.03 9.38
C ARG A 326 -15.25 42.03 8.71
N GLN A 327 -14.71 40.85 8.44
CA GLN A 327 -13.37 40.70 7.91
C GLN A 327 -13.30 39.63 6.82
N TYR A 328 -12.41 39.87 5.87
CA TYR A 328 -12.02 38.94 4.82
C TYR A 328 -10.49 38.87 4.84
N CYS A 329 -9.98 37.67 5.04
CA CYS A 329 -8.55 37.41 5.17
C CYS A 329 -8.11 36.45 4.08
N GLU A 330 -6.95 36.74 3.52
CA GLU A 330 -6.26 35.89 2.57
C GLU A 330 -4.93 35.43 3.16
N TYR A 331 -4.62 34.14 2.98
CA TYR A 331 -3.33 33.54 3.34
C TYR A 331 -2.81 32.78 2.13
N GLN A 332 -1.70 33.24 1.58
CA GLN A 332 -1.05 32.61 0.43
C GLN A 332 0.24 31.92 0.91
N MET A 333 0.25 30.59 0.95
CA MET A 333 1.35 29.78 1.47
C MET A 333 2.14 29.11 0.35
N HIS A 334 3.45 29.04 0.51
CA HIS A 334 4.40 28.45 -0.43
C HIS A 334 5.44 27.58 0.29
N THR A 335 5.87 26.50 -0.37
CA THR A 335 7.05 25.73 0.04
C THR A 335 8.30 26.14 -0.73
N PRO A 336 9.50 26.01 -0.14
CA PRO A 336 10.73 26.03 -0.92
C PRO A 336 10.79 24.81 -1.86
N GLY A 337 10.74 25.00 -3.17
CA GLY A 337 10.85 23.92 -4.15
C GLY A 337 9.50 23.26 -4.48
N PHE A 338 9.49 21.94 -4.66
CA PHE A 338 8.34 21.19 -5.23
C PHE A 338 7.50 20.43 -4.18
N TYR A 339 7.64 20.77 -2.89
CA TYR A 339 6.98 20.03 -1.81
C TYR A 339 5.51 20.42 -1.69
N SER A 340 4.63 19.47 -1.38
CA SER A 340 3.24 19.76 -1.00
C SER A 340 3.18 20.49 0.35
N ILE A 341 2.06 21.12 0.66
CA ILE A 341 1.79 21.80 1.94
C ILE A 341 0.77 20.99 2.73
N LEU A 342 1.06 20.72 4.00
CA LEU A 342 0.11 20.19 4.98
C LEU A 342 -0.39 21.35 5.84
N LEU A 343 -1.70 21.60 5.86
CA LEU A 343 -2.35 22.59 6.72
C LEU A 343 -3.18 21.88 7.78
N THR A 344 -2.68 21.88 9.02
CA THR A 344 -3.33 21.23 10.16
C THR A 344 -3.93 22.28 11.09
N PHE A 345 -5.24 22.23 11.36
CA PHE A 345 -5.88 23.13 12.30
C PHE A 345 -5.70 22.62 13.73
N THR A 346 -4.96 23.37 14.56
CA THR A 346 -4.77 23.07 15.99
C THR A 346 -5.97 23.52 16.82
N THR A 347 -6.62 24.60 16.38
CA THR A 347 -7.92 25.03 16.90
C THR A 347 -8.80 25.45 15.74
N PHE A 348 -10.08 25.07 15.78
CA PHE A 348 -11.06 25.43 14.75
C PHE A 348 -12.45 25.53 15.35
N ASP A 349 -12.91 26.76 15.57
CA ASP A 349 -14.23 27.07 16.13
C ASP A 349 -14.79 28.28 15.41
N LEU A 350 -15.46 28.03 14.28
CA LEU A 350 -16.10 29.04 13.44
C LEU A 350 -17.61 29.04 13.66
N ASP A 351 -18.25 30.21 13.58
CA ASP A 351 -19.70 30.25 13.63
C ASP A 351 -20.28 29.51 12.40
N PRO A 352 -21.13 28.49 12.59
CA PRO A 352 -21.61 27.66 11.49
C PRO A 352 -22.55 28.40 10.53
N LYS A 353 -23.12 29.54 10.94
CA LYS A 353 -24.09 30.32 10.15
C LYS A 353 -23.41 31.47 9.42
N SER A 354 -22.47 32.17 10.05
CA SER A 354 -21.88 33.39 9.51
C SER A 354 -20.47 33.23 8.94
N ASP A 355 -19.65 32.38 9.55
CA ASP A 355 -18.24 32.26 9.18
C ASP A 355 -18.04 31.20 8.09
N GLU A 356 -17.02 31.40 7.26
CA GLU A 356 -16.56 30.38 6.32
C GLU A 356 -15.05 30.45 6.11
N LEU A 357 -14.42 29.28 6.07
CA LEU A 357 -13.05 29.11 5.64
C LEU A 357 -12.99 28.26 4.38
N LYS A 358 -12.28 28.71 3.36
CA LYS A 358 -12.08 27.99 2.10
C LYS A 358 -10.60 27.73 1.87
N VAL A 359 -10.28 26.52 1.44
CA VAL A 359 -8.91 26.11 1.11
C VAL A 359 -8.85 25.75 -0.37
N TYR A 360 -7.88 26.32 -1.08
CA TYR A 360 -7.67 26.15 -2.51
C TYR A 360 -6.29 25.53 -2.78
N ASP A 361 -6.26 24.64 -3.77
CA ASP A 361 -5.08 23.90 -4.20
C ASP A 361 -4.29 24.69 -5.25
N GLY A 362 -3.55 25.70 -4.79
CA GLY A 362 -2.81 26.65 -5.61
C GLY A 362 -2.60 27.97 -4.89
N ASP A 363 -2.36 29.04 -5.63
CA ASP A 363 -1.95 30.34 -5.09
C ASP A 363 -3.06 31.40 -5.07
N SER A 364 -4.28 31.06 -5.53
CA SER A 364 -5.40 32.00 -5.64
C SER A 364 -6.78 31.32 -5.56
N GLU A 365 -7.86 32.10 -5.49
CA GLU A 365 -9.25 31.59 -5.59
C GLU A 365 -9.60 31.02 -6.98
N GLN A 366 -8.76 31.23 -7.99
CA GLN A 366 -8.97 30.68 -9.33
C GLN A 366 -8.56 29.20 -9.43
N ASN A 367 -7.79 28.71 -8.46
CA ASN A 367 -7.38 27.32 -8.39
C ASN A 367 -8.49 26.42 -7.81
N ARG A 368 -8.26 25.10 -7.83
CA ARG A 368 -9.24 24.10 -7.39
C ARG A 368 -9.56 24.27 -5.90
N LEU A 369 -10.84 24.48 -5.57
CA LEU A 369 -11.30 24.48 -4.19
C LEU A 369 -11.16 23.07 -3.59
N ILE A 370 -10.36 22.92 -2.53
CA ILE A 370 -10.24 21.67 -1.76
C ILE A 370 -11.46 21.47 -0.87
N GLY A 371 -11.90 22.53 -0.20
CA GLY A 371 -13.05 22.44 0.71
C GLY A 371 -13.50 23.78 1.27
N THR A 372 -14.74 23.80 1.73
CA THR A 372 -15.31 24.88 2.56
C THR A 372 -15.61 24.31 3.94
N PHE A 373 -15.12 24.97 4.97
CA PHE A 373 -15.14 24.52 6.35
C PHE A 373 -15.83 25.56 7.24
N LYS A 374 -16.64 25.05 8.18
CA LYS A 374 -17.45 25.84 9.13
C LYS A 374 -17.64 25.04 10.43
N GLY A 375 -18.12 25.70 11.48
CA GLY A 375 -18.42 25.05 12.76
C GLY A 375 -17.16 24.67 13.53
N ASN A 376 -17.25 23.57 14.27
CA ASN A 376 -16.16 23.01 15.06
C ASN A 376 -15.82 21.61 14.53
N ASN A 377 -14.61 21.45 14.00
CA ASN A 377 -14.12 20.20 13.39
C ASN A 377 -12.59 20.14 13.49
N GLU A 378 -12.03 18.95 13.75
CA GLU A 378 -10.62 18.71 13.50
C GLU A 378 -10.39 18.52 11.99
N ILE A 379 -9.75 19.51 11.37
CA ILE A 379 -9.53 19.55 9.93
C ILE A 379 -8.03 19.58 9.67
N SER A 380 -7.62 18.81 8.68
CA SER A 380 -6.30 18.92 8.09
C SER A 380 -6.46 18.83 6.57
N VAL A 381 -5.71 19.63 5.81
CA VAL A 381 -5.80 19.70 4.35
C VAL A 381 -4.42 19.68 3.70
N THR A 382 -4.26 18.94 2.61
CA THR A 382 -3.01 18.83 1.84
C THR A 382 -3.15 19.40 0.43
N SER A 383 -2.17 20.16 -0.05
CA SER A 383 -2.09 20.60 -1.45
C SER A 383 -1.45 19.56 -2.37
N SER A 384 -1.81 19.58 -3.65
CA SER A 384 -1.19 18.75 -4.68
C SER A 384 0.19 19.27 -5.13
N GLY A 385 0.46 20.57 -4.94
CA GLY A 385 1.69 21.25 -5.30
C GLY A 385 2.26 22.18 -4.21
N SER A 386 3.22 23.03 -4.59
CA SER A 386 3.99 23.89 -3.67
C SER A 386 3.30 25.15 -3.19
N ALA A 387 2.02 25.35 -3.53
CA ALA A 387 1.23 26.50 -3.14
C ALA A 387 -0.13 26.08 -2.56
N MET A 388 -0.61 26.83 -1.57
CA MET A 388 -1.94 26.67 -0.98
C MET A 388 -2.50 28.05 -0.61
N PHE A 389 -3.76 28.28 -0.93
CA PHE A 389 -4.44 29.56 -0.70
C PHE A 389 -5.64 29.35 0.21
N VAL A 390 -5.75 30.15 1.27
CA VAL A 390 -6.83 30.05 2.26
C VAL A 390 -7.53 31.39 2.37
N THR A 391 -8.85 31.37 2.30
CA THR A 391 -9.67 32.54 2.58
C THR A 391 -10.56 32.31 3.79
N TYR A 392 -10.62 33.32 4.66
CA TYR A 392 -11.48 33.33 5.83
C TYR A 392 -12.39 34.55 5.76
N ARG A 393 -13.69 34.33 5.88
CA ARG A 393 -14.70 35.39 5.87
C ARG A 393 -15.57 35.29 7.11
N SER A 394 -15.62 36.37 7.87
CA SER A 394 -16.51 36.56 9.01
C SER A 394 -17.31 37.85 8.86
N ASN A 395 -18.54 37.86 9.36
CA ASN A 395 -19.36 39.08 9.43
C ASN A 395 -19.26 39.80 10.79
N GLY A 396 -18.41 39.33 11.71
CA GLY A 396 -18.25 39.89 13.05
C GLY A 396 -19.36 39.52 14.05
N THR A 397 -20.30 38.66 13.65
CA THR A 397 -21.42 38.20 14.50
C THR A 397 -21.35 36.69 14.66
N GLY A 398 -21.60 36.18 15.86
CA GLY A 398 -21.60 34.75 16.13
C GLY A 398 -20.82 34.37 17.39
N SER A 399 -20.76 33.07 17.67
CA SER A 399 -20.05 32.51 18.84
C SER A 399 -18.68 31.91 18.52
N GLY A 400 -18.18 32.03 17.28
CA GLY A 400 -16.91 31.44 16.86
C GLY A 400 -15.70 32.05 17.59
N LYS A 401 -14.76 31.22 18.01
CA LYS A 401 -13.49 31.64 18.64
C LYS A 401 -12.35 31.83 17.63
N GLY A 402 -12.59 31.47 16.37
CA GLY A 402 -11.60 31.56 15.29
C GLY A 402 -10.84 30.26 15.09
N PHE A 403 -9.65 30.37 14.52
CA PHE A 403 -8.81 29.22 14.21
C PHE A 403 -7.32 29.53 14.38
N GLU A 404 -6.57 28.49 14.65
CA GLU A 404 -5.12 28.44 14.51
C GLU A 404 -4.81 27.24 13.63
N ALA A 405 -4.04 27.48 12.57
CA ALA A 405 -3.64 26.44 11.65
C ALA A 405 -2.14 26.50 11.40
N LYS A 406 -1.52 25.34 11.42
CA LYS A 406 -0.12 25.18 11.15
C LYS A 406 0.07 24.66 9.73
N PHE A 407 0.94 25.31 8.98
CA PHE A 407 1.30 24.90 7.63
C PHE A 407 2.78 24.53 7.55
N GLN A 408 3.09 23.39 6.93
CA GLN A 408 4.44 22.86 6.88
C GLN A 408 4.69 22.12 5.56
N ASN A 409 5.96 21.89 5.23
CA ASN A 409 6.31 21.01 4.13
C ASN A 409 5.70 19.63 4.38
N TYR A 410 4.95 19.15 3.40
CA TYR A 410 4.45 17.80 3.38
C TYR A 410 5.29 16.98 2.43
N HIS A 411 6.16 16.18 3.03
CA HIS A 411 6.76 15.06 2.37
C HIS A 411 5.78 13.91 2.40
N TYR A 412 5.20 13.60 1.25
CA TYR A 412 5.29 12.18 0.89
C TYR A 412 6.79 11.88 0.83
N PRO A 413 7.31 10.87 1.55
CA PRO A 413 8.71 10.52 1.44
C PRO A 413 9.07 10.45 -0.04
N ASN A 414 10.17 11.06 -0.45
CA ASN A 414 10.65 10.93 -1.82
C ASN A 414 11.88 10.02 -1.73
N PRO A 415 11.90 8.85 -2.38
CA PRO A 415 13.01 7.90 -2.24
C PRO A 415 14.34 8.39 -2.85
N LEU A 416 14.39 9.59 -3.44
CA LEU A 416 15.63 10.12 -4.03
C LEU A 416 16.53 10.93 -3.08
N LYS A 417 16.34 10.87 -1.75
CA LYS A 417 17.38 11.23 -0.79
C LYS A 417 17.96 9.99 -0.08
N LYS A 418 18.56 9.10 -0.88
CA LYS A 418 19.90 8.59 -0.55
C LYS A 418 20.89 9.34 -1.42
N SER A 419 21.19 10.59 -1.08
CA SER A 419 22.33 11.28 -1.65
C SER A 419 23.57 10.78 -0.93
N ASN A 420 24.41 10.05 -1.66
CA ASN A 420 25.82 9.76 -1.40
C ASN A 420 26.42 10.53 -0.22
N GLN A 421 26.66 9.81 0.87
CA GLN A 421 27.77 10.04 1.79
C GLN A 421 28.11 8.72 2.49
#